data_AF-A0A956C5Y4-F1
#
_entry.id   AF-A0A956C5Y4-F1
#
_cell.length_a   1.000
_cell.length_b   1.000
_cell.length_c   1.000
_cell.angle_alpha   90.00
_cell.angle_beta   90.00
_cell.angle_gamma   90.00
#
_symmetry.space_group_name_H-M   'P 1'
#
loop_
_entity.id
_entity.type
_entity.pdbx_description
1 polymer ?
#
loop_
_entity_poly.entity_id
_entity_poly.type
_entity_poly.pdbx_seq_one_letter_code
_entity_poly.pdbx_strand_id
1 'polypeptide(L)'
;MALGLLAYDLIFVLVATGLYGLAAWTASEVFGALAARVAWQLAIFPSFLAGLVSLVVGVGALTSLCPRPRPGRHKMMRGASFWGWLLRSLLRRVLFAPGLKWFLFSSNVLRFLSLRALGADVAFTANMSTDVDLLDPSLLVVEPGATLGTRSLISGHYVEAGELVLGTVRIGAGALVAAEVLIGPGAVV
;
A
#
# COMPACT_ATOMS: atom_id res chain seq x y z
N MET A 1 -11.57 4.23 24.76
CA MET A 1 -10.82 3.36 23.83
C MET A 1 -11.72 2.54 22.93
N ALA A 2 -12.72 1.79 23.44
CA ALA A 2 -13.59 0.93 22.62
C ALA A 2 -14.30 1.65 21.45
N LEU A 3 -14.92 2.81 21.69
CA LEU A 3 -15.57 3.62 20.63
C LEU A 3 -14.61 4.02 19.50
N GLY A 4 -13.34 4.31 19.81
CA GLY A 4 -12.34 4.68 18.81
C GLY A 4 -11.93 3.51 17.92
N LEU A 5 -11.86 2.30 18.50
CA LEU A 5 -11.59 1.07 17.76
C LEU A 5 -12.78 0.71 16.85
N LEU A 6 -14.01 0.83 17.36
CA LEU A 6 -15.22 0.61 16.55
C LEU A 6 -15.32 1.60 15.39
N ALA A 7 -15.03 2.88 15.63
CA ALA A 7 -15.00 3.88 14.58
C ALA A 7 -13.94 3.55 13.52
N TYR A 8 -12.74 3.12 13.95
CA TYR A 8 -11.68 2.67 13.06
C TYR A 8 -12.12 1.48 12.20
N ASP A 9 -12.72 0.45 12.80
CA ASP A 9 -13.19 -0.74 12.09
C ASP A 9 -14.31 -0.40 11.10
N LEU A 10 -15.24 0.49 11.48
CA LEU A 10 -16.31 0.93 10.60
C LEU A 10 -15.77 1.68 9.38
N ILE A 11 -14.80 2.58 9.58
CA ILE A 11 -14.14 3.29 8.48
C ILE A 11 -13.40 2.29 7.59
N PHE A 12 -12.67 1.33 8.17
CA PHE A 12 -11.98 0.30 7.40
C PHE A 12 -12.94 -0.50 6.54
N VAL A 13 -14.02 -1.02 7.13
CA VAL A 13 -15.03 -1.83 6.41
C VAL A 13 -15.67 -1.02 5.29
N LEU A 14 -16.02 0.24 5.54
CA LEU A 14 -16.62 1.11 4.53
C LEU A 14 -15.66 1.35 3.35
N VAL A 15 -14.41 1.71 3.64
CA VAL A 15 -13.39 1.94 2.60
C VAL A 15 -13.08 0.66 1.83
N ALA A 16 -12.90 -0.46 2.53
CA ALA A 16 -12.61 -1.75 1.92
C ALA A 16 -13.77 -2.22 1.01
N THR A 17 -15.01 -2.13 1.49
CA THR A 17 -16.20 -2.54 0.72
C THR A 17 -16.36 -1.66 -0.52
N GLY A 18 -16.16 -0.35 -0.41
CA GLY A 18 -16.22 0.55 -1.56
C GLY A 18 -15.17 0.22 -2.63
N LEU A 19 -13.91 0.03 -2.21
CA LEU A 19 -12.80 -0.27 -3.12
C LEU A 19 -12.90 -1.66 -3.77
N TYR A 20 -13.19 -2.69 -2.98
CA TYR A 20 -13.37 -4.05 -3.52
C TYR A 20 -14.65 -4.17 -4.34
N GLY A 21 -15.72 -3.49 -3.95
CA GLY A 21 -16.96 -3.42 -4.72
C GLY A 21 -16.75 -2.78 -6.09
N LEU A 22 -16.04 -1.64 -6.14
CA LEU A 22 -15.68 -0.99 -7.40
C LEU A 22 -14.81 -1.91 -8.28
N ALA A 23 -13.80 -2.56 -7.70
CA ALA A 23 -12.94 -3.49 -8.42
C ALA A 23 -13.73 -4.69 -9.00
N ALA A 24 -14.62 -5.28 -8.20
CA ALA A 24 -15.49 -6.38 -8.62
C ALA A 24 -16.47 -5.95 -9.71
N TRP A 25 -17.05 -4.76 -9.59
CA TRP A 25 -17.91 -4.16 -10.60
C TRP A 25 -17.16 -3.98 -11.93
N THR A 26 -15.98 -3.34 -11.90
CA THR A 26 -15.16 -3.14 -13.11
C THR A 26 -14.80 -4.48 -13.78
N ALA A 27 -14.40 -5.48 -12.99
CA ALA A 27 -14.10 -6.81 -13.51
C ALA A 27 -15.32 -7.47 -14.17
N SER A 28 -16.50 -7.33 -13.55
CA SER A 28 -17.76 -7.91 -14.05
C SER A 28 -18.20 -7.26 -15.36
N GLU A 29 -18.09 -5.93 -15.47
CA GLU A 29 -18.39 -5.18 -16.70
C GLU A 29 -17.47 -5.60 -17.86
N VAL A 30 -16.16 -5.67 -17.61
CA VAL A 30 -15.18 -6.13 -18.60
C VAL A 30 -15.45 -7.58 -19.00
N PHE A 31 -15.82 -8.44 -18.04
CA PHE A 31 -16.15 -9.83 -18.31
C PHE A 31 -17.39 -9.94 -19.19
N GLY A 32 -18.48 -9.26 -18.86
CA GLY A 32 -19.70 -9.27 -19.66
C GLY A 32 -19.46 -8.79 -21.09
N ALA A 33 -18.68 -7.72 -21.26
CA ALA A 33 -18.34 -7.19 -22.57
C ALA A 33 -17.50 -8.14 -23.43
N LEU A 34 -16.55 -8.86 -22.82
CA LEU A 34 -15.66 -9.78 -23.53
C LEU A 34 -16.26 -11.16 -23.75
N ALA A 35 -16.95 -11.73 -22.76
CA ALA A 35 -17.58 -13.05 -22.85
C ALA A 35 -18.67 -13.12 -23.92
N ALA A 36 -19.25 -11.97 -24.30
CA ALA A 36 -20.15 -11.86 -25.44
C ALA A 36 -19.47 -12.02 -26.81
N ARG A 37 -18.13 -11.89 -26.87
CA ARG A 37 -17.34 -11.83 -28.11
C ARG A 37 -16.29 -12.94 -28.23
N VAL A 38 -15.81 -13.45 -27.10
CA VAL A 38 -14.79 -14.50 -27.02
C VAL A 38 -15.24 -15.59 -26.05
N ALA A 39 -14.58 -16.74 -26.10
CA ALA A 39 -14.79 -17.80 -25.11
C ALA A 39 -14.64 -17.24 -23.69
N TRP A 40 -15.63 -17.48 -22.83
CA TRP A 40 -15.71 -16.87 -21.50
C TRP A 40 -14.47 -17.17 -20.64
N GLN A 41 -13.81 -18.30 -20.84
CA GLN A 41 -12.56 -18.67 -20.17
C GLN A 41 -11.43 -17.68 -20.47
N LEU A 42 -11.35 -17.19 -21.71
CA LEU A 42 -10.36 -16.20 -22.12
C LEU A 42 -10.69 -14.81 -21.58
N ALA A 43 -11.98 -14.51 -21.35
CA ALA A 43 -12.42 -13.24 -20.78
C ALA A 43 -12.03 -13.08 -19.30
N ILE A 44 -11.84 -14.16 -18.55
CA ILE A 44 -11.54 -14.11 -17.10
C ILE A 44 -10.26 -13.31 -16.81
N PHE A 45 -9.19 -13.56 -17.56
CA PHE A 45 -7.87 -12.96 -17.30
C PHE A 45 -7.87 -11.42 -17.43
N PRO A 46 -8.30 -10.83 -18.55
CA PRO A 46 -8.36 -9.37 -18.67
C PRO A 46 -9.36 -8.75 -17.70
N SER A 47 -10.46 -9.42 -17.38
CA SER A 47 -11.42 -8.95 -16.37
C SER A 47 -10.83 -8.89 -14.97
N PHE A 48 -10.12 -9.94 -14.55
CA PHE A 48 -9.42 -9.96 -13.27
C PHE A 48 -8.37 -8.86 -13.20
N LEU A 49 -7.56 -8.69 -14.27
CA LEU A 49 -6.58 -7.62 -14.35
C LEU A 49 -7.24 -6.23 -14.30
N ALA A 50 -8.36 -6.03 -14.98
CA ALA A 50 -9.11 -4.77 -14.92
C ALA A 50 -9.59 -4.45 -13.50
N GLY A 51 -10.08 -5.46 -12.76
CA GLY A 51 -10.42 -5.31 -11.34
C GLY A 51 -9.22 -4.91 -10.49
N LEU A 52 -8.06 -5.54 -10.68
CA LEU A 52 -6.83 -5.19 -9.96
C LEU A 52 -6.35 -3.76 -10.26
N VAL A 53 -6.37 -3.37 -11.54
CA VAL A 53 -6.01 -2.01 -11.95
C VAL A 53 -6.98 -1.00 -11.34
N SER A 54 -8.29 -1.29 -11.38
CA SER A 54 -9.33 -0.46 -10.76
C SER A 54 -9.09 -0.29 -9.25
N LEU A 55 -8.71 -1.36 -8.54
CA LEU A 55 -8.36 -1.30 -7.13
C LEU A 55 -7.13 -0.41 -6.87
N VAL A 56 -6.04 -0.59 -7.63
CA VAL A 56 -4.81 0.22 -7.49
C VAL A 56 -5.10 1.69 -7.79
N VAL A 57 -5.88 1.98 -8.84
CA VAL A 57 -6.27 3.35 -9.21
C VAL A 57 -7.16 3.98 -8.12
N GLY A 58 -8.15 3.25 -7.61
CA GLY A 58 -9.02 3.71 -6.53
C GLY A 58 -8.25 4.02 -5.25
N VAL A 59 -7.31 3.15 -4.87
CA VAL A 59 -6.38 3.40 -3.76
C VAL A 59 -5.52 4.64 -4.03
N GLY A 60 -4.97 4.78 -5.23
CA GLY A 60 -4.17 5.94 -5.63
C GLY A 60 -4.95 7.26 -5.56
N ALA A 61 -6.20 7.25 -6.02
CA ALA A 61 -7.10 8.39 -5.96
C ALA A 61 -7.42 8.79 -4.52
N LEU A 62 -7.79 7.84 -3.65
CA LEU A 62 -8.02 8.14 -2.24
C LEU A 62 -6.73 8.60 -1.53
N THR A 63 -5.59 8.01 -1.91
CA THR A 63 -4.28 8.39 -1.37
C THR A 63 -3.89 9.82 -1.76
N SER A 64 -4.23 10.29 -2.97
CA SER A 64 -3.94 11.67 -3.39
C SER A 64 -4.83 12.70 -2.69
N LEU A 65 -6.05 12.31 -2.31
CA LEU A 65 -6.97 13.15 -1.51
C LEU A 65 -6.57 13.21 -0.03
N CYS A 66 -5.87 12.19 0.48
CA CYS A 66 -5.41 12.19 1.87
C CYS A 66 -4.19 13.10 2.07
N PRO A 67 -4.10 13.87 3.18
CA PRO A 67 -2.89 14.61 3.51
C PRO A 67 -1.66 13.69 3.55
N ARG A 68 -0.53 14.16 3.03
CA ARG A 68 0.73 13.41 3.11
C ARG A 68 1.31 13.55 4.53
N PRO A 69 1.59 12.44 5.26
CA PRO A 69 2.17 12.50 6.58
C PRO A 69 3.56 13.14 6.50
N ARG A 70 3.85 14.05 7.43
CA ARG A 70 5.15 14.74 7.51
C ARG A 70 6.00 14.13 8.61
N PRO A 71 7.32 13.98 8.42
CA PRO A 71 8.23 13.60 9.49
C PRO A 71 8.08 14.50 10.72
N GLY A 72 8.31 13.95 11.90
CA GLY A 72 8.17 14.62 13.19
C GLY A 72 7.26 13.89 14.16
N ARG A 73 7.05 14.49 15.33
CA ARG A 73 6.22 13.94 16.41
C ARG A 73 4.83 14.60 16.36
N HIS A 74 3.78 13.79 16.32
CA HIS A 74 2.39 14.24 16.20
C HIS A 74 1.55 13.64 17.32
N LYS A 75 0.68 14.43 17.95
CA LYS A 75 -0.22 13.90 18.99
C LYS A 75 -1.22 12.92 18.37
N MET A 76 -1.43 11.77 19.01
CA MET A 76 -2.42 10.80 18.56
C MET A 76 -3.83 11.40 18.51
N MET A 77 -4.63 10.95 17.53
CA MET A 77 -6.03 11.36 17.31
C MET A 77 -6.22 12.87 17.06
N ARG A 78 -5.15 13.61 16.74
CA ARG A 78 -5.19 15.06 16.54
C ARG A 78 -4.41 15.49 15.30
N GLY A 79 -4.95 16.48 14.59
CA GLY A 79 -4.29 17.13 13.46
C GLY A 79 -4.28 16.31 12.17
N ALA A 80 -4.00 16.99 11.06
CA ALA A 80 -4.06 16.41 9.72
C ALA A 80 -3.03 15.31 9.49
N SER A 81 -1.86 15.36 10.14
CA SER A 81 -0.80 14.35 9.98
C SER A 81 -1.21 12.99 10.52
N PHE A 82 -1.83 12.94 11.71
CA PHE A 82 -2.32 11.68 12.29
C PHE A 82 -3.40 11.05 11.42
N TRP A 83 -4.40 11.85 11.01
CA TRP A 83 -5.51 11.35 10.19
C TRP A 83 -5.06 10.97 8.79
N GLY A 84 -4.14 11.73 8.18
CA GLY A 84 -3.52 11.38 6.90
C GLY A 84 -2.73 10.07 6.97
N TRP A 85 -1.98 9.85 8.05
CA TRP A 85 -1.30 8.58 8.31
C TRP A 85 -2.28 7.43 8.50
N LEU A 86 -3.32 7.62 9.32
CA LEU A 86 -4.32 6.59 9.61
C LEU A 86 -5.04 6.14 8.34
N LEU A 87 -5.52 7.08 7.52
CA LEU A 87 -6.21 6.79 6.26
C LEU A 87 -5.30 6.05 5.28
N ARG A 88 -4.03 6.46 5.15
CA ARG A 88 -3.06 5.76 4.29
C ARG A 88 -2.71 4.37 4.82
N SER A 89 -2.66 4.18 6.13
CA SER A 89 -2.48 2.87 6.77
C SER A 89 -3.67 1.94 6.47
N LEU A 90 -4.90 2.47 6.47
CA LEU A 90 -6.10 1.74 6.05
C LEU A 90 -6.04 1.34 4.58
N LEU A 91 -5.72 2.28 3.68
CA LEU A 91 -5.59 2.02 2.25
C LEU A 91 -4.50 0.97 1.95
N ARG A 92 -3.37 1.03 2.67
CA ARG A 92 -2.34 -0.01 2.60
C ARG A 92 -2.89 -1.37 3.01
N ARG A 93 -3.67 -1.48 4.10
CA ARG A 93 -4.27 -2.75 4.53
C ARG A 93 -5.25 -3.33 3.50
N VAL A 94 -5.98 -2.47 2.78
CA VAL A 94 -6.82 -2.90 1.66
C VAL A 94 -5.95 -3.45 0.53
N LEU A 95 -4.97 -2.68 0.06
CA LEU A 95 -4.19 -3.08 -1.11
C LEU A 95 -3.24 -4.26 -0.81
N PHE A 96 -2.70 -4.34 0.41
CA PHE A 96 -1.77 -5.38 0.86
C PHE A 96 -2.43 -6.41 1.78
N ALA A 97 -3.71 -6.72 1.55
CA ALA A 97 -4.35 -7.86 2.18
C ALA A 97 -3.54 -9.16 1.89
N PRO A 98 -3.50 -10.13 2.82
CA PRO A 98 -2.85 -11.42 2.59
C PRO A 98 -3.36 -12.09 1.31
N GLY A 99 -2.47 -12.77 0.57
CA GLY A 99 -2.77 -13.34 -0.75
C GLY A 99 -2.74 -12.29 -1.88
N LEU A 100 -3.50 -11.20 -1.77
CA LEU A 100 -3.48 -10.13 -2.76
C LEU A 100 -2.09 -9.49 -2.87
N LYS A 101 -1.46 -9.17 -1.73
CA LYS A 101 -0.10 -8.65 -1.68
C LYS A 101 0.90 -9.55 -2.41
N TRP A 102 0.81 -10.87 -2.20
CA TRP A 102 1.68 -11.85 -2.84
C TRP A 102 1.53 -11.81 -4.35
N PHE A 103 0.30 -11.70 -4.84
CA PHE A 103 0.04 -11.57 -6.27
C PHE A 103 0.60 -10.25 -6.83
N LEU A 104 0.34 -9.13 -6.15
CA LEU A 104 0.86 -7.81 -6.57
C LEU A 104 2.38 -7.77 -6.60
N PHE A 105 3.05 -8.36 -5.61
CA PHE A 105 4.51 -8.33 -5.50
C PHE A 105 5.22 -9.34 -6.40
N SER A 106 4.52 -10.38 -6.87
CA SER A 106 5.06 -11.32 -7.87
C SER A 106 5.30 -10.67 -9.24
N SER A 107 4.73 -9.48 -9.48
CA SER A 107 4.93 -8.70 -10.72
C SER A 107 5.58 -7.36 -10.40
N ASN A 108 6.71 -7.06 -11.06
CA ASN A 108 7.40 -5.77 -10.89
C ASN A 108 6.51 -4.56 -11.24
N VAL A 109 5.66 -4.70 -12.27
CA VAL A 109 4.74 -3.63 -12.68
C VAL A 109 3.66 -3.40 -11.64
N LEU A 110 2.99 -4.47 -11.18
CA LEU A 110 1.92 -4.34 -10.18
C LEU A 110 2.48 -3.83 -8.87
N ARG A 111 3.59 -4.39 -8.39
CA ARG A 111 4.31 -3.93 -7.19
C ARG A 111 4.63 -2.44 -7.27
N PHE A 112 5.24 -2.00 -8.36
CA PHE A 112 5.60 -0.61 -8.58
C PHE A 112 4.36 0.29 -8.53
N LEU A 113 3.34 -0.02 -9.33
CA LEU A 113 2.11 0.78 -9.38
C LEU A 113 1.40 0.83 -8.03
N SER A 114 1.30 -0.30 -7.31
CA SER A 114 0.71 -0.36 -5.97
C SER A 114 1.47 0.49 -4.95
N LEU A 115 2.80 0.45 -4.96
CA LEU A 115 3.62 1.25 -4.06
C LEU A 115 3.53 2.75 -4.39
N ARG A 116 3.58 3.12 -5.68
CA ARG A 116 3.38 4.51 -6.12
C ARG A 116 1.99 5.01 -5.79
N ALA A 117 0.95 4.18 -5.94
CA ALA A 117 -0.42 4.51 -5.57
C ALA A 117 -0.57 4.81 -4.08
N LEU A 118 0.15 4.08 -3.21
CA LEU A 118 0.22 4.35 -1.77
C LEU A 118 1.15 5.53 -1.39
N GLY A 119 1.79 6.14 -2.39
CA GLY A 119 2.59 7.35 -2.25
C GLY A 119 4.08 7.12 -2.02
N ALA A 120 4.59 5.88 -2.15
CA ALA A 120 6.03 5.62 -2.04
C ALA A 120 6.83 6.26 -3.16
N ASP A 121 8.06 6.64 -2.81
CA ASP A 121 9.06 7.04 -3.78
C ASP A 121 10.00 5.87 -4.09
N VAL A 122 9.50 4.90 -4.85
CA VAL A 122 10.23 3.68 -5.22
C VAL A 122 10.67 3.74 -6.68
N ALA A 123 11.91 3.36 -6.95
CA ALA A 123 12.41 3.13 -8.30
C ALA A 123 11.84 1.82 -8.88
N PHE A 124 11.51 1.80 -10.17
CA PHE A 124 11.01 0.59 -10.83
C PHE A 124 11.99 -0.59 -10.76
N THR A 125 13.29 -0.29 -10.76
CA THR A 125 14.39 -1.29 -10.69
C THR A 125 14.73 -1.74 -9.27
N ALA A 126 14.05 -1.24 -8.24
CA ALA A 126 14.24 -1.73 -6.88
C ALA A 126 13.68 -3.15 -6.75
N ASN A 127 14.49 -4.08 -6.25
CA ASN A 127 14.12 -5.48 -6.04
C ASN A 127 13.55 -5.66 -4.64
N MET A 128 12.45 -6.41 -4.52
CA MET A 128 11.77 -6.61 -3.25
C MET A 128 11.21 -8.02 -3.19
N SER A 129 11.46 -8.72 -2.09
CA SER A 129 10.79 -9.99 -1.81
C SER A 129 9.28 -9.79 -1.71
N THR A 130 8.49 -10.80 -2.07
CA THR A 130 7.02 -10.75 -2.01
C THR A 130 6.47 -10.57 -0.59
N ASP A 131 7.25 -10.97 0.40
CA ASP A 131 6.91 -10.97 1.81
C ASP A 131 7.59 -9.85 2.62
N VAL A 132 8.20 -8.86 1.97
CA VAL A 132 8.69 -7.65 2.66
C VAL A 132 7.51 -6.83 3.20
N ASP A 133 7.54 -6.42 4.46
CA ASP A 133 6.48 -5.63 5.08
C ASP A 133 6.82 -4.13 5.07
N LEU A 134 6.03 -3.38 4.31
CA LEU A 134 6.18 -1.93 4.13
C LEU A 134 5.01 -1.22 4.80
N LEU A 135 5.22 -0.69 6.01
CA LEU A 135 4.12 -0.17 6.83
C LEU A 135 3.66 1.22 6.40
N ASP A 136 4.57 2.07 5.91
CA ASP A 136 4.24 3.45 5.55
C ASP A 136 4.81 3.82 4.18
N PRO A 137 4.23 3.30 3.08
CA PRO A 137 4.73 3.60 1.74
C PRO A 137 4.90 5.11 1.49
N SER A 138 4.00 5.97 1.96
CA SER A 138 4.15 7.43 1.79
C SER A 138 5.40 8.07 2.42
N LEU A 139 6.07 7.36 3.34
CA LEU A 139 7.29 7.73 4.03
C LEU A 139 8.49 6.87 3.60
N LEU A 140 8.36 6.13 2.50
CA LEU A 140 9.40 5.24 1.99
C LEU A 140 10.01 5.82 0.71
N VAL A 141 11.35 5.85 0.68
CA VAL A 141 12.15 6.11 -0.51
C VAL A 141 13.04 4.90 -0.77
N VAL A 142 13.00 4.36 -1.98
CA VAL A 142 13.87 3.24 -2.40
C VAL A 142 14.45 3.57 -3.77
N GLU A 143 15.76 3.74 -3.80
CA GLU A 143 16.50 4.18 -4.98
C GLU A 143 16.79 3.00 -5.95
N PRO A 144 17.25 3.30 -7.19
CA PRO A 144 17.49 2.28 -8.21
C PRO A 144 18.43 1.16 -7.77
N GLY A 145 18.11 -0.07 -8.12
CA GLY A 145 18.94 -1.25 -7.88
C GLY A 145 19.02 -1.71 -6.42
N ALA A 146 18.39 -1.00 -5.48
CA ALA A 146 18.32 -1.44 -4.09
C ALA A 146 17.50 -2.73 -3.94
N THR A 147 17.84 -3.55 -2.95
CA THR A 147 17.21 -4.85 -2.68
C THR A 147 16.65 -4.93 -1.27
N LEU A 148 15.36 -5.26 -1.15
CA LEU A 148 14.69 -5.53 0.11
C LEU A 148 14.42 -7.03 0.27
N GLY A 149 15.13 -7.64 1.22
CA GLY A 149 15.12 -9.06 1.48
C GLY A 149 13.87 -9.57 2.19
N THR A 150 13.69 -10.89 2.09
CA THR A 150 12.61 -11.67 2.68
C THR A 150 12.34 -11.35 4.15
N ARG A 151 11.06 -11.23 4.51
CA ARG A 151 10.59 -10.99 5.91
C ARG A 151 11.18 -9.76 6.59
N SER A 152 11.71 -8.80 5.82
CA SER A 152 12.13 -7.51 6.38
C SER A 152 10.94 -6.63 6.66
N LEU A 153 11.02 -5.81 7.70
CA LEU A 153 9.99 -4.85 8.09
C LEU A 153 10.56 -3.44 8.00
N ILE A 154 9.89 -2.59 7.22
CA ILE A 154 10.25 -1.18 7.06
C ILE A 154 9.08 -0.32 7.53
N SER A 155 9.34 0.43 8.60
CA SER A 155 8.34 1.30 9.22
C SER A 155 8.79 2.75 9.19
N GLY A 156 7.93 3.60 8.63
CA GLY A 156 8.07 5.06 8.71
C GLY A 156 7.42 5.64 9.97
N HIS A 157 6.85 4.80 10.83
CA HIS A 157 6.30 5.23 12.12
C HIS A 157 6.66 4.33 13.32
N TYR A 158 6.56 4.89 14.51
CA TYR A 158 6.28 4.17 15.75
C TYR A 158 5.39 5.03 16.65
N VAL A 159 4.84 4.44 17.71
CA VAL A 159 4.04 5.16 18.70
C VAL A 159 4.78 5.14 20.02
N GLU A 160 4.95 6.30 20.63
CA GLU A 160 5.66 6.48 21.90
C GLU A 160 4.98 7.57 22.72
N ALA A 161 4.68 7.27 23.99
CA ALA A 161 4.11 8.22 24.95
C ALA A 161 2.88 9.03 24.45
N GLY A 162 2.01 8.39 23.66
CA GLY A 162 0.80 9.03 23.10
C GLY A 162 1.06 9.92 21.87
N GLU A 163 2.26 9.83 21.30
CA GLU A 163 2.66 10.52 20.08
C GLU A 163 2.95 9.50 18.97
N LEU A 164 2.51 9.86 17.77
CA LEU A 164 2.90 9.22 16.52
C LEU A 164 4.21 9.87 16.06
N VAL A 165 5.30 9.10 16.09
CA VAL A 165 6.59 9.54 15.56
C VAL A 165 6.69 9.07 14.12
N LEU A 166 6.89 10.00 13.20
CA LEU A 166 7.01 9.76 11.77
C LEU A 166 8.41 10.13 11.28
N GLY A 167 8.96 9.32 10.38
CA GLY A 167 10.25 9.55 9.77
C GLY A 167 10.35 8.87 8.42
N THR A 168 10.85 9.59 7.43
CA THR A 168 11.08 9.02 6.10
C THR A 168 12.22 8.01 6.17
N VAL A 169 11.98 6.78 5.70
CA VAL A 169 13.03 5.77 5.51
C VAL A 169 13.59 5.88 4.10
N ARG A 170 14.91 5.92 3.97
CA ARG A 170 15.61 6.01 2.68
C ARG A 170 16.52 4.80 2.51
N ILE A 171 16.30 4.07 1.43
CA ILE A 171 17.13 2.94 1.01
C ILE A 171 17.87 3.36 -0.26
N GLY A 172 19.19 3.55 -0.15
CA GLY A 172 20.04 4.11 -1.18
C GLY A 172 20.27 3.19 -2.37
N ALA A 173 20.76 3.78 -3.47
CA ALA A 173 20.99 3.05 -4.72
C ALA A 173 21.92 1.85 -4.52
N GLY A 174 21.50 0.67 -5.00
CA GLY A 174 22.27 -0.58 -4.87
C GLY A 174 22.38 -1.14 -3.45
N ALA A 175 21.78 -0.53 -2.44
CA ALA A 175 21.83 -1.02 -1.06
C ALA A 175 21.15 -2.40 -0.93
N LEU A 176 21.69 -3.25 -0.06
CA LEU A 176 21.12 -4.55 0.31
C LEU A 176 20.57 -4.49 1.73
N VAL A 177 19.25 -4.55 1.85
CA VAL A 177 18.58 -4.93 3.09
C VAL A 177 18.40 -6.44 3.04
N ALA A 178 19.21 -7.16 3.83
CA ALA A 178 19.17 -8.62 3.90
C ALA A 178 17.86 -9.14 4.52
N ALA A 179 17.70 -10.46 4.64
CA ALA A 179 16.48 -11.04 5.21
C ALA A 179 16.30 -10.68 6.70
N GLU A 180 15.04 -10.57 7.14
CA GLU A 180 14.65 -10.36 8.54
C GLU A 180 15.20 -9.07 9.18
N VAL A 181 15.51 -8.04 8.37
CA VAL A 181 15.96 -6.73 8.87
C VAL A 181 14.77 -5.86 9.26
N LEU A 182 14.87 -5.17 10.40
CA LEU A 182 13.91 -4.16 10.84
C LEU A 182 14.51 -2.77 10.67
N ILE A 183 13.82 -1.92 9.92
CA ILE A 183 14.21 -0.52 9.67
C ILE A 183 13.15 0.41 10.23
N GLY A 184 13.58 1.27 11.17
CA GLY A 184 12.71 2.24 11.84
C GLY A 184 12.71 3.62 11.19
N PRO A 185 11.86 4.53 11.71
CA PRO A 185 11.63 5.83 11.08
C PRO A 185 12.88 6.70 11.03
N GLY A 186 13.09 7.37 9.89
CA GLY A 186 14.22 8.30 9.71
C GLY A 186 15.54 7.63 9.33
N ALA A 187 15.59 6.30 9.25
CA ALA A 187 16.80 5.57 8.86
C ALA A 187 17.21 5.85 7.41
N VAL A 188 18.52 5.86 7.18
CA VAL A 188 19.16 5.92 5.87
C VAL A 188 20.09 4.73 5.77
N VAL A 189 19.89 3.88 4.76
CA VAL A 189 20.65 2.65 4.49
C VAL A 189 21.34 2.75 3.15
#